data_AF-A0A4R8QA64-F1
#
_entry.id   AF-A0A4R8QA64-F1
#
_cell.length_a   1.000
_cell.length_b   1.000
_cell.length_c   1.000
_cell.angle_alpha   90.00
_cell.angle_beta   90.00
_cell.angle_gamma   90.00
#
_symmetry.space_group_name_H-M   'P 1'
#
loop_
_entity.id
_entity.type
_entity.pdbx_description
1 polymer ?
#
loop_
_entity_poly.entity_id
_entity_poly.type
_entity_poly.pdbx_seq_one_letter_code
_entity_poly.pdbx_strand_id
1 'polypeptide(L)'
;MADHPWTNLPSQLDHTFGKLNGSLQVDAQLRAFCGTPSLLDTVVFGWRSAVSDAAVLCTVQPGSVAVGTGSRQDAAFALSAPPHAWEQFYEPLPKPPYQSFWAMLGQNIRQDGVEVVGDENLFVSYAAIVRRVLELSHEALNGPVQEDPLPEPPLEDDPIVGKYVHVSSPVWGRTRIFYEQSGDAGRPDIVFLHTAGSDSRQYHGVMSDPRMLAKCRMTAFDLPGHGRSSPSESHIPGRYSNGEDAYVGCIAAVVRALGLARPIVCGTSMGGHVCLAVVTRADEVGVGGVIPCQACEYTDMHRQWWDKSLFVNQSLFTAEWVYGMMSPTAPRRNRDLLWHTYSSQAYGMFHGDLDFYYGGWDGRARVRGIDTKKCPVYMLTGEYDWSSTPELGAATAAKIPGAKFTVMSGLGHFPAAENPRRFVGYLLGAIDHVIESRR
;
A
#
# COMPACT_ATOMS: atom_id res chain seq x y z
N MET A 1 30.75 -15.00 -11.41
CA MET A 1 29.58 -14.95 -10.50
C MET A 1 29.80 -15.66 -9.16
N ALA A 2 30.90 -16.41 -8.94
CA ALA A 2 31.17 -17.07 -7.66
C ALA A 2 31.83 -16.18 -6.58
N ASP A 3 32.27 -14.96 -6.93
CA ASP A 3 33.08 -14.10 -6.04
C ASP A 3 32.28 -13.02 -5.29
N HIS A 4 30.95 -13.04 -5.36
CA HIS A 4 30.14 -12.05 -4.64
C HIS A 4 30.10 -12.41 -3.13
N PRO A 5 30.38 -11.49 -2.19
CA PRO A 5 30.38 -11.80 -0.75
C PRO A 5 29.05 -12.40 -0.26
N TRP A 6 27.94 -11.86 -0.78
CA TRP A 6 26.57 -12.34 -0.56
C TRP A 6 26.19 -13.62 -1.33
N THR A 7 27.14 -14.34 -1.92
CA THR A 7 26.89 -15.72 -2.38
C THR A 7 26.68 -16.65 -1.18
N ASN A 8 27.37 -16.42 -0.06
CA ASN A 8 27.17 -17.14 1.20
C ASN A 8 26.62 -16.19 2.27
N LEU A 9 25.28 -16.11 2.37
CA LEU A 9 24.59 -15.26 3.35
C LEU A 9 24.99 -15.57 4.80
N PRO A 10 25.03 -16.84 5.24
CA PRO A 10 25.54 -17.19 6.56
C PRO A 10 26.88 -16.52 6.91
N SER A 11 27.86 -16.55 6.02
CA SER A 11 29.17 -15.92 6.25
C SER A 11 29.12 -14.39 6.34
N GLN A 12 28.07 -13.74 5.84
CA GLN A 12 27.86 -12.29 5.99
C GLN A 12 27.13 -11.93 7.29
N LEU A 13 26.37 -12.86 7.89
CA LEU A 13 25.41 -12.54 8.95
C LEU A 13 25.69 -13.26 10.27
N ASP A 14 26.48 -14.33 10.30
CA ASP A 14 26.72 -15.18 11.48
C ASP A 14 27.23 -14.39 12.70
N HIS A 15 28.12 -13.42 12.49
CA HIS A 15 28.64 -12.54 13.51
C HIS A 15 27.55 -11.68 14.19
N THR A 16 26.39 -11.50 13.55
CA THR A 16 25.24 -10.78 14.11
C THR A 16 24.29 -11.67 14.90
N PHE A 17 24.40 -13.00 14.82
CA PHE A 17 23.40 -13.93 15.37
C PHE A 17 23.23 -13.84 16.88
N GLY A 18 24.28 -13.50 17.63
CA GLY A 18 24.15 -13.25 19.07
C GLY A 18 23.20 -12.09 19.37
N LYS A 19 23.33 -10.97 18.65
CA LYS A 19 22.45 -9.80 18.76
C LYS A 19 21.04 -10.12 18.24
N LEU A 20 20.94 -10.77 17.08
CA LEU A 20 19.66 -11.14 16.48
C LEU A 20 18.86 -12.09 17.38
N ASN A 21 19.46 -13.19 17.87
CA ASN A 21 18.81 -14.10 18.80
C ASN A 21 18.40 -13.40 20.10
N GLY A 22 19.21 -12.46 20.61
CA GLY A 22 18.81 -11.63 21.75
C GLY A 22 17.52 -10.84 21.48
N SER A 23 17.44 -10.15 20.34
CA SER A 23 16.25 -9.38 19.94
C SER A 23 15.03 -10.27 19.69
N LEU A 24 15.18 -11.40 19.00
CA LEU A 24 14.09 -12.33 18.69
C LEU A 24 13.38 -12.83 19.94
N GLN A 25 14.10 -12.99 21.05
CA GLN A 25 13.54 -13.48 22.31
C GLN A 25 12.72 -12.41 23.05
N VAL A 26 12.96 -11.11 22.80
CA VAL A 26 12.32 -10.01 23.54
C VAL A 26 11.36 -9.15 22.70
N ASP A 27 11.34 -9.32 21.37
CA ASP A 27 10.46 -8.56 20.49
C ASP A 27 8.98 -8.84 20.78
N ALA A 28 8.25 -7.77 21.09
CA ALA A 28 6.85 -7.85 21.51
C ALA A 28 5.92 -8.34 20.38
N GLN A 29 6.21 -7.96 19.13
CA GLN A 29 5.40 -8.36 17.98
C GLN A 29 5.57 -9.85 17.68
N LEU A 30 6.80 -10.35 17.67
CA LEU A 30 7.07 -11.78 17.50
C LEU A 30 6.43 -12.62 18.60
N ARG A 31 6.53 -12.19 19.87
CA ARG A 31 5.87 -12.87 20.99
C ARG A 31 4.34 -12.93 20.83
N ALA A 32 3.73 -11.86 20.31
CA ALA A 32 2.29 -11.85 20.04
C ALA A 32 1.86 -12.88 18.99
N PHE A 33 2.70 -13.15 17.99
CA PHE A 33 2.42 -14.15 16.95
C PHE A 33 2.83 -15.59 17.33
N CYS A 34 3.92 -15.76 18.09
CA CYS A 34 4.49 -17.07 18.42
C CYS A 34 4.08 -17.60 19.80
N GLY A 35 3.44 -16.77 20.63
CA GLY A 35 3.06 -17.10 22.01
C GLY A 35 1.75 -17.87 22.17
N THR A 36 1.13 -18.31 21.08
CA THR A 36 -0.13 -19.06 21.11
C THR A 36 0.09 -20.58 21.27
N PRO A 37 -0.70 -21.28 22.10
CA PRO A 37 -0.67 -22.75 22.19
C PRO A 37 -1.04 -23.47 20.89
N SER A 38 -1.59 -22.77 19.90
CA SER A 38 -1.95 -23.33 18.59
C SER A 38 -0.77 -23.53 17.65
N LEU A 39 0.42 -23.01 17.99
CA LEU A 39 1.64 -23.38 17.28
C LEU A 39 2.03 -24.79 17.77
N LEU A 40 1.62 -25.83 17.04
CA LEU A 40 1.78 -27.21 17.50
C LEU A 40 3.12 -27.83 17.05
N ASP A 41 3.61 -27.41 15.90
CA ASP A 41 4.81 -27.97 15.27
C ASP A 41 5.93 -26.93 15.16
N THR A 42 7.17 -27.42 15.18
CA THR A 42 8.33 -26.59 14.85
C THR A 42 8.33 -26.31 13.35
N VAL A 43 8.41 -25.03 12.97
CA VAL A 43 8.59 -24.62 11.58
C VAL A 43 9.96 -24.01 11.40
N VAL A 44 10.71 -24.51 10.42
CA VAL A 44 11.98 -23.92 10.01
C VAL A 44 11.79 -23.30 8.65
N PHE A 45 12.09 -22.00 8.54
CA PHE A 45 12.23 -21.32 7.26
C PHE A 45 13.64 -20.75 7.12
N GLY A 46 14.05 -20.43 5.90
CA GLY A 46 15.36 -19.80 5.69
C GLY A 46 15.34 -18.66 4.69
N TRP A 47 16.48 -17.98 4.57
CA TRP A 47 16.76 -17.11 3.43
C TRP A 47 18.19 -17.36 2.93
N ARG A 48 18.34 -17.34 1.59
CA ARG A 48 19.54 -17.79 0.91
C ARG A 48 19.83 -17.00 -0.36
N SER A 49 21.08 -17.05 -0.79
CA SER A 49 21.44 -16.63 -2.15
C SER A 49 20.88 -17.64 -3.16
N ALA A 50 20.33 -17.17 -4.27
CA ALA A 50 19.78 -18.02 -5.32
C ALA A 50 20.83 -19.01 -5.90
N VAL A 51 22.11 -18.63 -5.83
CA VAL A 51 23.26 -19.40 -6.35
C VAL A 51 23.99 -20.22 -5.28
N SER A 52 23.43 -20.39 -4.08
CA SER A 52 24.02 -21.17 -2.99
C SER A 52 22.97 -21.96 -2.22
N ASP A 53 23.34 -23.15 -1.76
CA ASP A 53 22.51 -23.95 -0.86
C ASP A 53 22.64 -23.51 0.60
N ALA A 54 23.69 -22.77 0.96
CA ALA A 54 23.89 -22.25 2.31
C ALA A 54 22.81 -21.20 2.64
N ALA A 55 22.15 -21.38 3.78
CA ALA A 55 21.02 -20.55 4.21
C ALA A 55 21.19 -20.10 5.66
N VAL A 56 20.69 -18.90 5.95
CA VAL A 56 20.33 -18.55 7.32
C VAL A 56 18.99 -19.19 7.60
N LEU A 57 18.90 -19.95 8.69
CA LEU A 57 17.69 -20.66 9.10
C LEU A 57 17.09 -19.96 10.32
N CYS A 58 15.77 -19.85 10.34
CA CYS A 58 14.97 -19.41 11.46
C CYS A 58 14.06 -20.56 11.90
N THR A 59 14.27 -21.01 13.12
CA THR A 59 13.46 -22.03 13.79
C THR A 59 12.42 -21.35 14.66
N VAL A 60 11.15 -21.56 14.34
CA VAL A 60 9.99 -21.06 15.09
C VAL A 60 9.41 -22.22 15.89
N GLN A 61 9.37 -22.04 17.20
CA GLN A 61 8.85 -22.98 18.18
C GLN A 61 7.85 -22.27 19.11
N PRO A 62 7.02 -23.03 19.84
CA PRO A 62 6.07 -22.42 20.77
C PRO A 62 6.81 -21.56 21.80
N GLY A 63 6.56 -20.24 21.75
CA GLY A 63 7.21 -19.27 22.64
C GLY A 63 8.69 -18.98 22.37
N SER A 64 9.30 -19.48 21.29
CA SER A 64 10.71 -19.21 20.97
C SER A 64 10.96 -19.06 19.48
N VAL A 65 11.83 -18.12 19.11
CA VAL A 65 12.33 -17.93 17.75
C VAL A 65 13.84 -17.82 17.80
N ALA A 66 14.55 -18.61 17.00
CA ALA A 66 16.00 -18.60 16.97
C ALA A 66 16.54 -18.74 15.54
N VAL A 67 17.68 -18.13 15.28
CA VAL A 67 18.38 -18.21 14.01
C VAL A 67 19.71 -18.96 14.13
N GLY A 68 20.09 -19.61 13.04
CA GLY A 68 21.35 -20.31 12.87
C GLY A 68 21.71 -20.47 11.40
N THR A 69 22.73 -21.28 11.14
CA THR A 69 23.17 -21.62 9.77
C THR A 69 22.73 -23.02 9.40
N GLY A 70 22.43 -23.24 8.13
CA GLY A 70 22.26 -24.57 7.57
C GLY A 70 22.15 -24.52 6.06
N SER A 71 21.34 -25.41 5.49
CA SER A 71 21.10 -25.49 4.06
C SER A 71 19.63 -25.29 3.70
N ARG A 72 19.34 -25.05 2.42
CA ARG A 72 17.96 -25.02 1.91
C ARG A 72 17.15 -26.27 2.30
N GLN A 73 17.79 -27.43 2.40
CA GLN A 73 17.11 -28.71 2.63
C GLN A 73 16.58 -28.85 4.06
N ASP A 74 17.11 -28.05 4.99
CA ASP A 74 16.73 -28.05 6.40
C ASP A 74 15.49 -27.17 6.69
N ALA A 75 14.99 -26.46 5.67
CA ALA A 75 13.87 -25.54 5.78
C ALA A 75 12.64 -26.04 5.01
N ALA A 76 11.45 -25.84 5.58
CA ALA A 76 10.19 -26.10 4.91
C ALA A 76 10.00 -25.18 3.69
N PHE A 77 10.43 -23.92 3.81
CA PHE A 77 10.54 -22.98 2.71
C PHE A 77 11.73 -22.04 2.90
N ALA A 78 12.24 -21.47 1.80
CA ALA A 78 13.32 -20.50 1.82
C ALA A 78 13.03 -19.30 0.91
N LEU A 79 13.35 -18.11 1.39
CA LEU A 79 13.38 -16.90 0.59
C LEU A 79 14.68 -16.89 -0.22
N SER A 80 14.56 -16.90 -1.55
CA SER A 80 15.68 -16.93 -2.47
C SER A 80 15.78 -15.57 -3.17
N ALA A 81 17.00 -15.04 -3.28
CA ALA A 81 17.29 -13.85 -4.08
C ALA A 81 18.75 -13.86 -4.56
N PRO A 82 19.10 -13.21 -5.67
CA PRO A 82 20.48 -13.14 -6.14
C PRO A 82 21.38 -12.39 -5.14
N PRO A 83 22.72 -12.66 -5.13
CA PRO A 83 23.65 -12.04 -4.18
C PRO A 83 23.53 -10.50 -4.08
N HIS A 84 23.43 -9.83 -5.22
CA HIS A 84 23.33 -8.36 -5.26
C HIS A 84 22.05 -7.83 -4.60
N ALA A 85 20.93 -8.57 -4.66
CA ALA A 85 19.68 -8.13 -4.06
C ALA A 85 19.74 -8.23 -2.53
N TRP A 86 20.40 -9.28 -2.00
CA TRP A 86 20.66 -9.37 -0.56
C TRP A 86 21.61 -8.28 -0.07
N GLU A 87 22.65 -7.96 -0.84
CA GLU A 87 23.53 -6.83 -0.53
C GLU A 87 22.75 -5.52 -0.41
N GLN A 88 21.90 -5.22 -1.39
CA GLN A 88 21.07 -4.02 -1.36
C GLN A 88 20.03 -4.04 -0.22
N PHE A 89 19.44 -5.21 0.08
CA PHE A 89 18.50 -5.37 1.20
C PHE A 89 19.16 -5.02 2.54
N TYR A 90 20.44 -5.37 2.70
CA TYR A 90 21.20 -5.14 3.93
C TYR A 90 21.99 -3.83 3.94
N GLU A 91 21.82 -2.94 2.96
CA GLU A 91 22.32 -1.56 3.08
C GLU A 91 21.64 -0.85 4.27
N PRO A 92 22.32 0.08 4.99
CA PRO A 92 21.75 0.77 6.15
C PRO A 92 20.42 1.47 5.86
N LEU A 93 20.27 1.99 4.64
CA LEU A 93 19.01 2.47 4.09
C LEU A 93 18.80 1.84 2.71
N PRO A 94 18.06 0.72 2.63
CA PRO A 94 17.85 0.04 1.36
C PRO A 94 17.10 0.92 0.38
N LYS A 95 17.58 1.00 -0.86
CA LYS A 95 16.90 1.71 -1.95
C LYS A 95 15.78 0.86 -2.53
N PRO A 96 14.77 1.45 -3.20
CA PRO A 96 13.79 0.64 -3.91
C PRO A 96 14.46 -0.20 -5.02
N PRO A 97 14.01 -1.44 -5.26
CA PRO A 97 12.92 -2.16 -4.58
C PRO A 97 13.39 -3.11 -3.46
N TYR A 98 14.47 -2.77 -2.75
CA TYR A 98 15.13 -3.65 -1.77
C TYR A 98 14.72 -3.37 -0.31
N GLN A 99 13.74 -2.50 -0.07
CA GLN A 99 13.29 -2.13 1.28
C GLN A 99 12.57 -3.25 2.04
N SER A 100 12.14 -4.30 1.36
CA SER A 100 11.56 -5.49 1.97
C SER A 100 11.67 -6.68 1.02
N PHE A 101 11.57 -7.92 1.54
CA PHE A 101 11.49 -9.08 0.66
C PHE A 101 10.23 -9.06 -0.22
N TRP A 102 9.13 -8.47 0.26
CA TRP A 102 7.92 -8.27 -0.56
C TRP A 102 8.17 -7.34 -1.74
N ALA A 103 8.92 -6.25 -1.53
CA ALA A 103 9.33 -5.34 -2.58
C ALA A 103 10.25 -6.04 -3.58
N MET A 104 11.17 -6.88 -3.08
CA MET A 104 12.03 -7.68 -3.93
C MET A 104 11.24 -8.67 -4.79
N LEU A 105 10.30 -9.40 -4.18
CA LEU A 105 9.41 -10.35 -4.83
C LEU A 105 8.52 -9.66 -5.87
N GLY A 106 8.12 -8.41 -5.59
CA GLY A 106 7.69 -7.40 -6.55
C GLY A 106 6.74 -7.90 -7.63
N GLN A 107 5.43 -7.94 -7.35
CA GLN A 107 4.45 -8.54 -8.27
C GLN A 107 4.43 -7.90 -9.67
N ASN A 108 4.68 -6.58 -9.75
CA ASN A 108 4.73 -5.82 -11.01
C ASN A 108 6.16 -5.57 -11.53
N ILE A 109 7.19 -5.74 -10.70
CA ILE A 109 8.60 -5.43 -11.02
C ILE A 109 9.50 -6.68 -10.93
N ARG A 110 8.93 -7.86 -11.22
CA ARG A 110 9.52 -9.19 -11.02
C ARG A 110 11.02 -9.20 -11.27
N GLN A 111 11.77 -9.61 -10.24
CA GLN A 111 13.23 -9.68 -10.29
C GLN A 111 13.68 -11.12 -10.49
N ASP A 112 14.55 -11.34 -11.46
CA ASP A 112 15.08 -12.66 -11.75
C ASP A 112 15.80 -13.26 -10.54
N GLY A 113 15.42 -14.49 -10.19
CA GLY A 113 15.99 -15.22 -9.05
C GLY A 113 15.46 -14.82 -7.68
N VAL A 114 14.48 -13.92 -7.59
CA VAL A 114 13.74 -13.63 -6.35
C VAL A 114 12.47 -14.49 -6.29
N GLU A 115 12.40 -15.40 -5.33
CA GLU A 115 11.29 -16.35 -5.21
C GLU A 115 11.19 -16.95 -3.81
N VAL A 116 10.07 -17.61 -3.53
CA VAL A 116 9.90 -18.49 -2.38
C VAL A 116 10.06 -19.93 -2.86
N VAL A 117 11.01 -20.66 -2.29
CA VAL A 117 11.28 -22.06 -2.66
C VAL A 117 10.81 -22.98 -1.55
N GLY A 118 9.89 -23.91 -1.85
CA GLY A 118 9.38 -24.89 -0.87
C GLY A 118 7.90 -24.70 -0.59
N ASP A 119 7.49 -24.86 0.67
CA ASP A 119 6.09 -24.77 1.09
C ASP A 119 5.58 -23.32 1.11
N GLU A 120 4.89 -22.91 0.04
CA GLU A 120 4.27 -21.59 -0.06
C GLU A 120 3.10 -21.39 0.92
N ASN A 121 2.40 -22.45 1.36
CA ASN A 121 1.32 -22.30 2.35
C ASN A 121 1.89 -21.90 3.71
N LEU A 122 3.02 -22.49 4.09
CA LEU A 122 3.74 -22.11 5.30
C LEU A 122 4.32 -20.70 5.18
N PHE A 123 4.89 -20.33 4.03
CA PHE A 123 5.35 -18.95 3.82
C PHE A 123 4.22 -17.93 4.04
N VAL A 124 3.06 -18.13 3.40
CA VAL A 124 1.91 -17.24 3.52
C VAL A 124 1.39 -17.19 4.96
N SER A 125 1.34 -18.33 5.66
CA SER A 125 0.87 -18.40 7.06
C SER A 125 1.85 -17.78 8.06
N TYR A 126 3.15 -17.80 7.76
CA TYR A 126 4.22 -17.27 8.61
C TYR A 126 4.72 -15.89 8.17
N ALA A 127 4.06 -15.24 7.20
CA ALA A 127 4.44 -13.95 6.61
C ALA A 127 4.84 -12.89 7.66
N ALA A 128 4.06 -12.76 8.75
CA ALA A 128 4.32 -11.80 9.82
C ALA A 128 5.61 -12.09 10.62
N ILE A 129 5.91 -13.37 10.85
CA ILE A 129 7.13 -13.80 11.53
C ILE A 129 8.31 -13.61 10.58
N VAL A 130 8.18 -14.04 9.33
CA VAL A 130 9.21 -13.91 8.29
C VAL A 130 9.63 -12.46 8.13
N ARG A 131 8.67 -11.53 7.93
CA ARG A 131 8.96 -10.09 7.82
C ARG A 131 9.71 -9.61 9.06
N ARG A 132 9.18 -9.87 10.26
CA ARG A 132 9.76 -9.28 11.48
C ARG A 132 11.15 -9.84 11.79
N VAL A 133 11.41 -11.12 11.50
CA VAL A 133 12.74 -11.74 11.60
C VAL A 133 13.72 -11.07 10.64
N LEU A 134 13.32 -10.80 9.39
CA LEU A 134 14.18 -10.10 8.43
C LEU A 134 14.47 -8.65 8.85
N GLU A 135 13.48 -7.91 9.36
CA GLU A 135 13.70 -6.57 9.91
C GLU A 135 14.68 -6.59 11.07
N LEU A 136 14.48 -7.49 12.05
CA LEU A 136 15.39 -7.62 13.18
C LEU A 136 16.79 -8.08 12.75
N SER A 137 16.90 -8.88 11.67
CA SER A 137 18.18 -9.26 11.08
C SER A 137 18.90 -8.07 10.46
N HIS A 138 18.17 -7.21 9.75
CA HIS A 138 18.69 -5.94 9.24
C HIS A 138 19.14 -5.02 10.39
N GLU A 139 18.31 -4.86 11.42
CA GLU A 139 18.62 -4.06 12.62
C GLU A 139 19.82 -4.63 13.40
N ALA A 140 20.02 -5.95 13.38
CA ALA A 140 21.17 -6.59 13.99
C ALA A 140 22.48 -6.18 13.31
N LEU A 141 22.50 -6.11 11.98
CA LEU A 141 23.65 -5.70 11.18
C LEU A 141 23.88 -4.17 11.22
N ASN A 142 22.84 -3.37 10.94
CA ASN A 142 22.96 -1.94 10.66
C ASN A 142 22.53 -1.03 11.81
N GLY A 143 21.80 -1.56 12.79
CA GLY A 143 20.98 -0.76 13.69
C GLY A 143 19.62 -0.40 13.08
N PRO A 144 18.70 0.18 13.87
CA PRO A 144 17.38 0.55 13.38
C PRO A 144 17.46 1.63 12.30
N VAL A 145 16.63 1.51 11.27
CA VAL A 145 16.46 2.56 10.26
C VAL A 145 15.90 3.81 10.95
N GLN A 146 16.52 4.96 10.66
CA GLN A 146 16.05 6.24 11.18
C GLN A 146 14.71 6.61 10.56
N GLU A 147 13.66 6.61 11.38
CA GLU A 147 12.31 7.02 10.98
C GLU A 147 12.24 8.54 10.76
N ASP A 148 11.38 8.94 9.82
CA ASP A 148 10.98 10.34 9.66
C ASP A 148 10.23 10.81 10.92
N PRO A 149 10.33 12.10 11.29
CA PRO A 149 9.59 12.60 12.43
C PRO A 149 8.09 12.62 12.15
N LEU A 150 7.33 12.20 13.15
CA LEU A 150 5.89 12.37 13.22
C LEU A 150 5.52 13.86 13.14
N PRO A 151 4.30 14.20 12.69
CA PRO A 151 3.78 15.55 12.86
C PRO A 151 3.70 15.93 14.34
N GLU A 152 3.50 17.22 14.60
CA GLU A 152 3.08 17.72 15.91
C GLU A 152 1.91 16.88 16.46
N PRO A 153 1.78 16.74 17.79
CA PRO A 153 0.70 15.97 18.38
C PRO A 153 -0.66 16.39 17.81
N PRO A 154 -1.61 15.43 17.69
CA PRO A 154 -2.92 15.72 17.13
C PRO A 154 -3.59 16.86 17.90
N LEU A 155 -4.38 17.65 17.19
CA LEU A 155 -5.20 18.71 17.79
C LEU A 155 -6.04 18.11 18.92
N GLU A 156 -6.22 18.87 20.01
CA GLU A 156 -7.06 18.43 21.14
C GLU A 156 -8.49 18.13 20.67
N ASP A 157 -9.00 18.94 19.74
CA ASP A 157 -10.25 18.70 19.01
C ASP A 157 -9.93 18.17 17.60
N ASP A 158 -10.22 16.89 17.34
CA ASP A 158 -10.09 16.30 16.00
C ASP A 158 -11.14 16.94 15.05
N PRO A 159 -10.73 17.58 13.94
CA PRO A 159 -11.64 18.29 13.06
C PRO A 159 -12.49 17.36 12.17
N ILE A 160 -12.24 16.05 12.19
CA ILE A 160 -12.91 15.09 11.31
C ILE A 160 -14.29 14.73 11.87
N VAL A 161 -15.32 14.93 11.05
CA VAL A 161 -16.70 14.55 11.37
C VAL A 161 -17.19 13.48 10.41
N GLY A 162 -17.58 12.32 10.95
CA GLY A 162 -18.16 11.20 10.21
C GLY A 162 -19.68 11.27 10.11
N LYS A 163 -20.23 10.98 8.92
CA LYS A 163 -21.68 10.97 8.62
C LYS A 163 -22.01 9.84 7.64
N TYR A 164 -23.31 9.57 7.50
CA TYR A 164 -23.83 8.65 6.49
C TYR A 164 -24.68 9.40 5.47
N VAL A 165 -24.61 8.96 4.21
CA VAL A 165 -25.50 9.40 3.13
C VAL A 165 -25.99 8.17 2.36
N HIS A 166 -27.23 8.21 1.87
CA HIS A 166 -27.69 7.21 0.92
C HIS A 166 -27.43 7.70 -0.49
N VAL A 167 -26.75 6.90 -1.28
CA VAL A 167 -26.54 7.16 -2.70
C VAL A 167 -27.12 6.02 -3.51
N SER A 168 -27.55 6.31 -4.74
CA SER A 168 -27.86 5.30 -5.74
C SER A 168 -26.82 5.38 -6.84
N SER A 169 -25.95 4.38 -6.93
CA SER A 169 -24.95 4.26 -7.98
C SER A 169 -25.45 3.33 -9.10
N PRO A 170 -24.96 3.46 -10.35
CA PRO A 170 -25.43 2.65 -11.47
C PRO A 170 -25.26 1.14 -11.27
N VAL A 171 -24.18 0.70 -10.63
CA VAL A 171 -23.84 -0.73 -10.49
C VAL A 171 -24.22 -1.28 -9.12
N TRP A 172 -23.84 -0.61 -8.03
CA TRP A 172 -24.13 -1.09 -6.67
C TRP A 172 -25.54 -0.72 -6.18
N GLY A 173 -26.31 0.03 -6.97
CA GLY A 173 -27.67 0.43 -6.60
C GLY A 173 -27.67 1.35 -5.39
N ARG A 174 -28.75 1.28 -4.59
CA ARG A 174 -28.90 2.08 -3.37
C ARG A 174 -27.99 1.53 -2.27
N THR A 175 -27.16 2.37 -1.69
CA THR A 175 -26.23 1.98 -0.62
C THR A 175 -26.10 3.10 0.41
N ARG A 176 -25.95 2.71 1.68
CA ARG A 176 -25.62 3.62 2.78
C ARG A 176 -24.11 3.78 2.87
N ILE A 177 -23.63 4.93 2.42
CA ILE A 177 -22.21 5.28 2.35
C ILE A 177 -21.81 6.06 3.59
N PHE A 178 -20.74 5.63 4.24
CA PHE A 178 -20.06 6.40 5.26
C PHE A 178 -19.08 7.37 4.59
N TYR A 179 -19.07 8.61 5.08
CA TYR A 179 -18.11 9.63 4.67
C TYR A 179 -17.67 10.47 5.85
N GLU A 180 -16.47 11.00 5.76
CA GLU A 180 -15.85 11.89 6.74
C GLU A 180 -15.55 13.22 6.07
N GLN A 181 -15.68 14.32 6.82
CA GLN A 181 -15.34 15.67 6.35
C GLN A 181 -14.53 16.43 7.37
N SER A 182 -13.66 17.31 6.87
CA SER A 182 -12.96 18.31 7.65
C SER A 182 -12.68 19.56 6.80
N GLY A 183 -12.32 20.67 7.45
CA GLY A 183 -12.11 21.96 6.79
C GLY A 183 -13.41 22.74 6.52
N ASP A 184 -13.27 24.04 6.27
CA ASP A 184 -14.39 24.98 6.24
C ASP A 184 -15.14 25.01 4.91
N ALA A 185 -16.45 25.29 4.98
CA ALA A 185 -17.24 25.62 3.81
C ALA A 185 -16.69 26.87 3.09
N GLY A 186 -16.78 26.90 1.76
CA GLY A 186 -16.25 27.99 0.93
C GLY A 186 -14.78 27.78 0.51
N ARG A 187 -14.07 26.81 1.10
CA ARG A 187 -12.81 26.31 0.56
C ARG A 187 -13.05 25.39 -0.66
N PRO A 188 -12.08 25.26 -1.58
CA PRO A 188 -12.13 24.26 -2.64
C PRO A 188 -12.40 22.85 -2.10
N ASP A 189 -13.34 22.15 -2.72
CA ASP A 189 -13.64 20.75 -2.38
C ASP A 189 -12.55 19.82 -2.89
N ILE A 190 -12.11 18.90 -2.04
CA ILE A 190 -11.28 17.75 -2.44
C ILE A 190 -11.89 16.46 -1.88
N VAL A 191 -11.96 15.44 -2.73
CA VAL A 191 -12.46 14.10 -2.40
C VAL A 191 -11.29 13.12 -2.41
N PHE A 192 -11.11 12.39 -1.31
CA PHE A 192 -10.09 11.36 -1.17
C PHE A 192 -10.67 9.96 -1.37
N LEU A 193 -9.94 9.13 -2.13
CA LEU A 193 -10.32 7.75 -2.46
C LEU A 193 -9.31 6.77 -1.85
N HIS A 194 -9.81 5.83 -1.04
CA HIS A 194 -8.99 4.81 -0.38
C HIS A 194 -8.41 3.79 -1.37
N THR A 195 -7.39 3.06 -0.93
CA THR A 195 -6.79 1.96 -1.70
C THR A 195 -7.58 0.66 -1.55
N ALA A 196 -7.18 -0.36 -2.32
CA ALA A 196 -7.83 -1.68 -2.31
C ALA A 196 -7.94 -2.25 -0.89
N GLY A 197 -9.09 -2.81 -0.53
CA GLY A 197 -9.33 -3.47 0.76
C GLY A 197 -9.09 -2.59 1.99
N SER A 198 -9.20 -1.27 1.83
CA SER A 198 -9.01 -0.28 2.90
C SER A 198 -10.22 0.65 3.00
N ASP A 199 -10.07 1.78 3.70
CA ASP A 199 -11.15 2.75 3.94
C ASP A 199 -10.61 4.17 4.21
N SER A 200 -11.51 5.11 4.49
CA SER A 200 -11.22 6.55 4.64
C SER A 200 -10.18 6.87 5.72
N ARG A 201 -9.93 5.97 6.68
CA ARG A 201 -8.92 6.16 7.75
C ARG A 201 -7.52 6.44 7.20
N GLN A 202 -7.23 6.01 5.98
CA GLN A 202 -5.96 6.30 5.30
C GLN A 202 -5.67 7.79 5.12
N TYR A 203 -6.70 8.64 5.16
CA TYR A 203 -6.55 10.08 4.96
C TYR A 203 -6.65 10.90 6.24
N HIS A 204 -6.83 10.29 7.42
CA HIS A 204 -6.99 11.03 8.69
C HIS A 204 -5.82 11.98 8.96
N GLY A 205 -4.58 11.53 8.75
CA GLY A 205 -3.41 12.38 8.92
C GLY A 205 -3.36 13.60 7.97
N VAL A 206 -3.97 13.49 6.78
CA VAL A 206 -4.10 14.59 5.81
C VAL A 206 -5.26 15.51 6.20
N MET A 207 -6.39 14.92 6.58
CA MET A 207 -7.62 15.60 6.93
C MET A 207 -7.54 16.40 8.23
N SER A 208 -6.57 16.08 9.09
CA SER A 208 -6.28 16.82 10.32
C SER A 208 -5.02 17.69 10.23
N ASP A 209 -4.35 17.76 9.06
CA ASP A 209 -3.18 18.63 8.88
C ASP A 209 -3.62 20.11 8.80
N PRO A 210 -3.08 21.01 9.64
CA PRO A 210 -3.46 22.42 9.66
C PRO A 210 -3.33 23.13 8.31
N ARG A 211 -2.33 22.75 7.49
CA ARG A 211 -2.10 23.35 6.16
C ARG A 211 -3.22 22.95 5.20
N MET A 212 -3.73 21.73 5.33
CA MET A 212 -4.85 21.22 4.54
C MET A 212 -6.18 21.83 4.99
N LEU A 213 -6.44 21.89 6.31
CA LEU A 213 -7.63 22.54 6.88
C LEU A 213 -7.76 24.00 6.44
N ALA A 214 -6.64 24.72 6.37
CA ALA A 214 -6.62 26.11 5.91
C ALA A 214 -6.88 26.27 4.40
N LYS A 215 -6.67 25.21 3.60
CA LYS A 215 -6.73 25.27 2.13
C LYS A 215 -8.01 24.67 1.54
N CYS A 216 -8.48 23.54 2.05
CA CYS A 216 -9.51 22.73 1.40
C CYS A 216 -10.64 22.33 2.36
N ARG A 217 -11.84 22.14 1.80
CA ARG A 217 -12.88 21.32 2.41
C ARG A 217 -12.68 19.90 1.92
N MET A 218 -12.34 19.01 2.83
CA MET A 218 -11.94 17.64 2.53
C MET A 218 -13.09 16.68 2.78
N THR A 219 -13.27 15.72 1.88
CA THR A 219 -14.22 14.61 2.04
C THR A 219 -13.52 13.31 1.72
N ALA A 220 -13.61 12.31 2.59
CA ALA A 220 -13.22 10.93 2.29
C ALA A 220 -14.44 10.04 2.48
N PHE A 221 -14.64 9.03 1.64
CA PHE A 221 -15.76 8.11 1.78
C PHE A 221 -15.33 6.67 1.58
N ASP A 222 -16.07 5.75 2.21
CA ASP A 222 -15.85 4.32 2.08
C ASP A 222 -16.71 3.78 0.94
N LEU A 223 -16.12 3.03 0.01
CA LEU A 223 -16.89 2.35 -1.04
C LEU A 223 -17.92 1.36 -0.43
N PRO A 224 -18.95 0.95 -1.18
CA PRO A 224 -19.85 -0.12 -0.74
C PRO A 224 -19.09 -1.34 -0.22
N GLY A 225 -19.44 -1.80 0.98
CA GLY A 225 -18.81 -2.95 1.65
C GLY A 225 -17.47 -2.67 2.35
N HIS A 226 -16.94 -1.46 2.24
CA HIS A 226 -15.69 -1.05 2.89
C HIS A 226 -15.93 -0.28 4.18
N GLY A 227 -14.96 -0.34 5.09
CA GLY A 227 -14.94 0.44 6.33
C GLY A 227 -16.27 0.39 7.06
N ARG A 228 -16.94 1.55 7.12
CA ARG A 228 -18.24 1.72 7.77
C ARG A 228 -19.42 1.79 6.79
N SER A 229 -19.17 1.77 5.48
CA SER A 229 -20.22 1.70 4.45
C SER A 229 -20.90 0.34 4.44
N SER A 230 -22.21 0.33 4.21
CA SER A 230 -22.94 -0.93 4.00
C SER A 230 -22.54 -1.57 2.67
N PRO A 231 -22.54 -2.90 2.55
CA PRO A 231 -22.47 -3.55 1.25
C PRO A 231 -23.70 -3.19 0.41
N SER A 232 -23.61 -3.33 -0.92
CA SER A 232 -24.77 -3.16 -1.80
C SER A 232 -25.85 -4.18 -1.48
N GLU A 233 -27.12 -3.87 -1.77
CA GLU A 233 -28.23 -4.81 -1.57
C GLU A 233 -28.07 -6.12 -2.37
N SER A 234 -27.38 -6.03 -3.52
CA SER A 234 -27.05 -7.18 -4.38
C SER A 234 -25.78 -7.93 -3.96
N HIS A 235 -25.09 -7.50 -2.90
CA HIS A 235 -23.82 -8.09 -2.49
C HIS A 235 -24.03 -9.49 -1.92
N ILE A 236 -23.24 -10.44 -2.42
CA ILE A 236 -23.13 -11.78 -1.86
C ILE A 236 -21.81 -11.85 -1.08
N PRO A 237 -21.82 -12.21 0.22
CA PRO A 237 -20.61 -12.35 1.03
C PRO A 237 -19.54 -13.20 0.33
N GLY A 238 -18.30 -12.69 0.29
CA GLY A 238 -17.16 -13.33 -0.38
C GLY A 238 -17.11 -13.16 -1.92
N ARG A 239 -18.09 -12.47 -2.51
CA ARG A 239 -18.17 -12.19 -3.96
C ARG A 239 -18.18 -10.69 -4.26
N TYR A 240 -17.42 -9.91 -3.48
CA TYR A 240 -17.13 -8.53 -3.85
C TYR A 240 -16.28 -8.49 -5.12
N SER A 241 -16.55 -7.52 -6.00
CA SER A 241 -15.74 -7.19 -7.16
C SER A 241 -16.01 -5.74 -7.53
N ASN A 242 -14.98 -5.04 -8.00
CA ASN A 242 -15.00 -3.65 -8.39
C ASN A 242 -14.68 -3.52 -9.89
N GLY A 243 -15.11 -2.44 -10.51
CA GLY A 243 -14.88 -2.17 -11.93
C GLY A 243 -15.08 -0.69 -12.25
N GLU A 244 -14.62 -0.26 -13.43
CA GLU A 244 -14.58 1.17 -13.80
C GLU A 244 -15.95 1.86 -13.61
N ASP A 245 -17.03 1.29 -14.17
CA ASP A 245 -18.37 1.87 -14.08
C ASP A 245 -18.93 1.90 -12.67
N ALA A 246 -18.63 0.88 -11.86
CA ALA A 246 -19.05 0.83 -10.47
C ALA A 246 -18.36 1.94 -9.66
N TYR A 247 -17.04 2.06 -9.81
CA TYR A 247 -16.23 3.00 -9.06
C TYR A 247 -16.53 4.45 -9.48
N VAL A 248 -16.45 4.77 -10.78
CA VAL A 248 -16.76 6.11 -11.30
C VAL A 248 -18.20 6.50 -10.97
N GLY A 249 -19.15 5.59 -11.16
CA GLY A 249 -20.56 5.83 -10.85
C GLY A 249 -20.83 6.09 -9.37
N CYS A 250 -20.11 5.42 -8.46
CA CYS A 250 -20.19 5.69 -7.03
C CYS A 250 -19.61 7.06 -6.66
N ILE A 251 -18.45 7.43 -7.23
CA ILE A 251 -17.86 8.75 -7.02
C ILE A 251 -18.84 9.84 -7.48
N ALA A 252 -19.40 9.72 -8.68
CA ALA A 252 -20.40 10.66 -9.19
C ALA A 252 -21.64 10.76 -8.29
N ALA A 253 -22.11 9.63 -7.76
CA ALA A 253 -23.26 9.59 -6.87
C ALA A 253 -22.98 10.28 -5.52
N VAL A 254 -21.79 10.10 -4.94
CA VAL A 254 -21.36 10.78 -3.70
C VAL A 254 -21.17 12.28 -3.93
N VAL A 255 -20.46 12.66 -5.00
CA VAL A 255 -20.24 14.08 -5.38
C VAL A 255 -21.59 14.82 -5.50
N ARG A 256 -22.55 14.20 -6.20
CA ARG A 256 -23.91 14.75 -6.35
C ARG A 256 -24.67 14.80 -5.02
N ALA A 257 -24.67 13.72 -4.24
CA ALA A 257 -25.45 13.63 -3.01
C ALA A 257 -24.96 14.62 -1.93
N LEU A 258 -23.66 14.91 -1.91
CA LEU A 258 -23.07 15.88 -0.98
C LEU A 258 -23.03 17.32 -1.54
N GLY A 259 -23.46 17.53 -2.79
CA GLY A 259 -23.47 18.84 -3.43
C GLY A 259 -22.09 19.46 -3.56
N LEU A 260 -21.06 18.64 -3.85
CA LEU A 260 -19.68 19.13 -3.98
C LEU A 260 -19.50 19.88 -5.30
N ALA A 261 -18.92 21.08 -5.24
CA ALA A 261 -18.86 21.97 -6.39
C ALA A 261 -17.53 21.82 -7.13
N ARG A 262 -17.51 21.03 -8.21
CA ARG A 262 -16.30 20.75 -9.01
C ARG A 262 -15.12 20.31 -8.14
N PRO A 263 -15.26 19.24 -7.34
CA PRO A 263 -14.20 18.80 -6.44
C PRO A 263 -12.93 18.44 -7.21
N ILE A 264 -11.79 18.58 -6.55
CA ILE A 264 -10.57 17.85 -6.90
C ILE A 264 -10.79 16.41 -6.44
N VAL A 265 -10.52 15.42 -7.29
CA VAL A 265 -10.52 14.00 -6.86
C VAL A 265 -9.09 13.53 -6.72
N CYS A 266 -8.73 13.03 -5.55
CA CYS A 266 -7.40 12.56 -5.20
C CYS A 266 -7.51 11.13 -4.69
N GLY A 267 -6.66 10.24 -5.14
CA GLY A 267 -6.71 8.84 -4.74
C GLY A 267 -5.38 8.14 -4.95
N THR A 268 -5.17 7.07 -4.19
CA THR A 268 -3.93 6.27 -4.21
C THR A 268 -4.22 4.90 -4.81
N SER A 269 -3.30 4.31 -5.56
CA SER A 269 -3.42 2.93 -6.08
C SER A 269 -4.66 2.77 -6.97
N MET A 270 -5.61 1.89 -6.65
CA MET A 270 -6.92 1.84 -7.33
C MET A 270 -7.64 3.19 -7.31
N GLY A 271 -7.56 3.95 -6.21
CA GLY A 271 -8.07 5.30 -6.10
C GLY A 271 -7.38 6.26 -7.04
N GLY A 272 -6.11 6.01 -7.36
CA GLY A 272 -5.34 6.75 -8.36
C GLY A 272 -5.73 6.37 -9.79
N HIS A 273 -5.90 5.07 -10.09
CA HIS A 273 -6.37 4.61 -11.41
C HIS A 273 -7.75 5.16 -11.73
N VAL A 274 -8.68 5.11 -10.77
CA VAL A 274 -10.01 5.68 -11.00
C VAL A 274 -9.98 7.19 -11.15
N CYS A 275 -8.98 7.93 -10.61
CA CYS A 275 -8.81 9.35 -10.93
C CYS A 275 -8.56 9.55 -12.44
N LEU A 276 -7.79 8.68 -13.08
CA LEU A 276 -7.58 8.71 -14.54
C LEU A 276 -8.87 8.37 -15.30
N ALA A 277 -9.66 7.41 -14.81
CA ALA A 277 -10.98 7.13 -15.37
C ALA A 277 -11.94 8.31 -15.24
N VAL A 278 -12.01 8.91 -14.04
CA VAL A 278 -12.85 10.06 -13.70
C VAL A 278 -12.54 11.25 -14.61
N VAL A 279 -11.28 11.57 -14.87
CA VAL A 279 -10.96 12.72 -15.75
C VAL A 279 -11.39 12.48 -17.20
N THR A 280 -11.40 11.23 -17.69
CA THR A 280 -11.98 10.92 -19.01
C THR A 280 -13.50 11.06 -19.05
N ARG A 281 -14.16 11.05 -17.88
CA ARG A 281 -15.61 11.18 -17.68
C ARG A 281 -15.95 12.42 -16.84
N ALA A 282 -15.15 13.48 -16.95
CA ALA A 282 -15.16 14.59 -15.99
C ALA A 282 -16.54 15.27 -15.88
N ASP A 283 -17.28 15.40 -16.98
CA ASP A 283 -18.63 15.99 -16.99
C ASP A 283 -19.66 15.13 -16.29
N GLU A 284 -19.55 13.80 -16.43
CA GLU A 284 -20.46 12.85 -15.79
C GLU A 284 -20.34 12.92 -14.27
N VAL A 285 -19.10 13.02 -13.79
CA VAL A 285 -18.79 13.07 -12.35
C VAL A 285 -18.96 14.49 -11.80
N GLY A 286 -18.78 15.52 -12.63
CA GLY A 286 -18.83 16.93 -12.24
C GLY A 286 -17.57 17.39 -11.51
N VAL A 287 -16.40 16.88 -11.90
CA VAL A 287 -15.11 17.19 -11.23
C VAL A 287 -14.41 18.41 -11.83
N GLY A 288 -13.56 19.06 -11.05
CA GLY A 288 -12.77 20.22 -11.50
C GLY A 288 -11.29 19.93 -11.71
N GLY A 289 -10.82 18.72 -11.42
CA GLY A 289 -9.40 18.34 -11.53
C GLY A 289 -9.15 17.03 -10.79
N VAL A 290 -8.04 16.38 -11.11
CA VAL A 290 -7.65 15.12 -10.46
C VAL A 290 -6.19 15.11 -10.03
N ILE A 291 -5.92 14.44 -8.91
CA ILE A 291 -4.58 14.18 -8.37
C ILE A 291 -4.41 12.67 -8.22
N PRO A 292 -4.08 11.94 -9.31
CA PRO A 292 -3.82 10.51 -9.26
C PRO A 292 -2.50 10.25 -8.53
N CYS A 293 -2.56 9.52 -7.42
CA CYS A 293 -1.39 9.08 -6.67
C CYS A 293 -1.13 7.59 -6.91
N GLN A 294 0.13 7.19 -7.12
CA GLN A 294 0.50 5.78 -7.36
C GLN A 294 -0.32 5.16 -8.50
N ALA A 295 -0.39 5.86 -9.63
CA ALA A 295 -1.29 5.55 -10.72
C ALA A 295 -0.58 5.51 -12.07
N CYS A 296 -1.08 4.63 -12.94
CA CYS A 296 -0.73 4.63 -14.36
C CYS A 296 -1.94 4.25 -15.22
N GLU A 297 -1.79 4.35 -16.54
CA GLU A 297 -2.87 4.05 -17.48
C GLU A 297 -3.27 2.58 -17.54
N TYR A 298 -2.42 1.66 -17.06
CA TYR A 298 -2.69 0.23 -17.05
C TYR A 298 -1.65 -0.51 -16.18
N THR A 299 -2.10 -1.42 -15.33
CA THR A 299 -1.24 -2.40 -14.65
C THR A 299 -1.62 -3.81 -15.07
N ASP A 300 -0.61 -4.56 -15.48
CA ASP A 300 -0.72 -6.00 -15.75
C ASP A 300 -0.09 -6.74 -14.56
N MET A 301 -0.91 -7.41 -13.74
CA MET A 301 -0.40 -8.26 -12.67
C MET A 301 -0.92 -9.68 -12.85
N HIS A 302 0.00 -10.64 -12.74
CA HIS A 302 -0.38 -12.02 -12.53
C HIS A 302 -0.89 -12.19 -11.10
N ARG A 303 -2.20 -12.35 -10.95
CA ARG A 303 -2.84 -12.59 -9.65
C ARG A 303 -2.25 -13.86 -9.03
N GLN A 304 -1.93 -13.77 -7.73
CA GLN A 304 -1.40 -14.89 -6.97
C GLN A 304 -2.53 -15.63 -6.29
N TRP A 305 -2.39 -16.95 -6.14
CA TRP A 305 -3.44 -17.80 -5.57
C TRP A 305 -3.82 -17.41 -4.12
N TRP A 306 -2.89 -16.80 -3.37
CA TRP A 306 -3.10 -16.42 -1.98
C TRP A 306 -3.97 -15.17 -1.77
N ASP A 307 -4.24 -14.36 -2.80
CA ASP A 307 -5.06 -13.15 -2.63
C ASP A 307 -6.55 -13.44 -2.38
N LYS A 308 -7.01 -14.66 -2.74
CA LYS A 308 -8.34 -15.20 -2.46
C LYS A 308 -8.30 -16.71 -2.27
N SER A 309 -7.70 -17.12 -1.16
CA SER A 309 -7.66 -18.51 -0.72
C SER A 309 -8.36 -18.67 0.64
N LEU A 310 -9.08 -19.79 0.80
CA LEU A 310 -9.67 -20.19 2.10
C LEU A 310 -8.61 -20.68 3.09
N PHE A 311 -7.42 -21.04 2.60
CA PHE A 311 -6.29 -21.48 3.43
C PHE A 311 -5.47 -20.30 3.97
N VAL A 312 -5.72 -19.09 3.46
CA VAL A 312 -4.95 -17.89 3.80
C VAL A 312 -5.79 -17.01 4.71
N ASN A 313 -5.26 -16.71 5.89
CA ASN A 313 -5.83 -15.69 6.75
C ASN A 313 -5.53 -14.30 6.15
N GLN A 314 -6.48 -13.77 5.37
CA GLN A 314 -6.32 -12.49 4.66
C GLN A 314 -6.09 -11.31 5.59
N SER A 315 -6.61 -11.34 6.83
CA SER A 315 -6.38 -10.29 7.83
C SER A 315 -4.92 -10.22 8.27
N LEU A 316 -4.17 -11.32 8.19
CA LEU A 316 -2.74 -11.32 8.47
C LEU A 316 -1.95 -11.08 7.18
N PHE A 317 -2.20 -11.91 6.17
CA PHE A 317 -1.39 -11.91 4.96
C PHE A 317 -1.45 -10.59 4.17
N THR A 318 -2.65 -10.01 4.00
CA THR A 318 -2.81 -8.75 3.25
C THR A 318 -2.07 -7.62 3.95
N ALA A 319 -2.17 -7.55 5.28
CA ALA A 319 -1.49 -6.54 6.07
C ALA A 319 0.04 -6.65 5.93
N GLU A 320 0.58 -7.86 5.88
CA GLU A 320 2.00 -8.13 5.67
C GLU A 320 2.49 -7.75 4.27
N TRP A 321 1.71 -8.08 3.24
CA TRP A 321 1.99 -7.70 1.87
C TRP A 321 2.02 -6.17 1.72
N VAL A 322 0.97 -5.48 2.17
CA VAL A 322 0.87 -4.01 2.20
C VAL A 322 2.05 -3.39 2.94
N TYR A 323 2.47 -3.99 4.06
CA TYR A 323 3.55 -3.45 4.85
C TYR A 323 4.88 -3.39 4.09
N GLY A 324 5.13 -4.36 3.22
CA GLY A 324 6.29 -4.39 2.33
C GLY A 324 6.30 -3.33 1.21
N MET A 325 5.21 -2.57 1.04
CA MET A 325 5.07 -1.50 0.04
C MET A 325 5.38 -0.10 0.60
N MET A 326 5.59 0.03 1.91
CA MET A 326 5.88 1.30 2.55
C MET A 326 7.35 1.67 2.46
N SER A 327 7.63 2.97 2.58
CA SER A 327 9.00 3.48 2.71
C SER A 327 9.65 2.95 4.00
N PRO A 328 10.96 2.59 3.97
CA PRO A 328 11.67 2.14 5.17
C PRO A 328 11.80 3.26 6.24
N THR A 329 11.66 4.54 5.84
CA THR A 329 11.71 5.68 6.77
C THR A 329 10.33 6.10 7.29
N ALA A 330 9.24 5.45 6.85
CA ALA A 330 7.90 5.80 7.32
C ALA A 330 7.80 5.59 8.84
N PRO A 331 7.20 6.55 9.60
CA PRO A 331 7.04 6.40 11.04
C PRO A 331 6.36 5.09 11.44
N ARG A 332 6.92 4.36 12.41
CA ARG A 332 6.45 3.04 12.82
C ARG A 332 4.98 3.06 13.25
N ARG A 333 4.56 4.09 13.97
CA ARG A 333 3.16 4.29 14.36
C ARG A 333 2.20 4.25 13.18
N ASN A 334 2.59 4.84 12.04
CA ASN A 334 1.77 4.90 10.85
C ASN A 334 1.80 3.57 10.08
N ARG A 335 2.97 2.93 10.03
CA ARG A 335 3.11 1.57 9.46
C ARG A 335 2.23 0.56 10.21
N ASP A 336 2.21 0.64 11.54
CA ASP A 336 1.36 -0.21 12.40
C ASP A 336 -0.13 0.11 12.23
N LEU A 337 -0.49 1.40 12.08
CA LEU A 337 -1.88 1.78 11.78
C LEU A 337 -2.34 1.24 10.43
N LEU A 338 -1.52 1.36 9.38
CA LEU A 338 -1.80 0.78 8.07
C LEU A 338 -1.98 -0.73 8.17
N TRP A 339 -1.05 -1.42 8.82
CA TRP A 339 -1.15 -2.86 9.07
C TRP A 339 -2.49 -3.21 9.74
N HIS A 340 -2.87 -2.47 10.78
CA HIS A 340 -4.14 -2.67 11.47
C HIS A 340 -5.36 -2.45 10.57
N THR A 341 -5.39 -1.36 9.79
CA THR A 341 -6.50 -1.06 8.87
C THR A 341 -6.70 -2.20 7.88
N TYR A 342 -5.63 -2.71 7.27
CA TYR A 342 -5.72 -3.83 6.33
C TYR A 342 -6.07 -5.17 6.99
N SER A 343 -5.76 -5.33 8.28
CA SER A 343 -6.21 -6.51 9.03
C SER A 343 -7.72 -6.55 9.27
N SER A 344 -8.40 -5.40 9.16
CA SER A 344 -9.81 -5.23 9.51
C SER A 344 -10.80 -5.35 8.34
N GLN A 345 -10.34 -5.68 7.14
CA GLN A 345 -11.22 -5.84 5.98
C GLN A 345 -12.03 -7.14 6.00
N ALA A 346 -13.21 -7.11 5.37
CA ALA A 346 -14.01 -8.31 5.14
C ALA A 346 -13.36 -9.22 4.09
N TYR A 347 -13.57 -10.54 4.22
CA TYR A 347 -12.99 -11.53 3.30
C TYR A 347 -13.32 -11.22 1.83
N GLY A 348 -12.28 -11.19 0.99
CA GLY A 348 -12.40 -11.00 -0.45
C GLY A 348 -12.58 -9.55 -0.91
N MET A 349 -12.64 -8.55 -0.01
CA MET A 349 -12.75 -7.14 -0.41
C MET A 349 -11.49 -6.68 -1.13
N PHE A 350 -10.31 -6.92 -0.55
CA PHE A 350 -9.03 -6.62 -1.19
C PHE A 350 -8.92 -7.26 -2.57
N HIS A 351 -9.24 -8.56 -2.70
CA HIS A 351 -9.24 -9.25 -4.00
C HIS A 351 -10.17 -8.59 -5.01
N GLY A 352 -11.40 -8.26 -4.62
CA GLY A 352 -12.39 -7.69 -5.54
C GLY A 352 -12.04 -6.27 -5.99
N ASP A 353 -11.38 -5.49 -5.14
CA ASP A 353 -10.80 -4.20 -5.55
C ASP A 353 -9.63 -4.36 -6.52
N LEU A 354 -8.80 -5.38 -6.31
CA LEU A 354 -7.72 -5.70 -7.23
C LEU A 354 -8.23 -6.13 -8.62
N ASP A 355 -9.50 -6.56 -8.76
CA ASP A 355 -10.11 -6.82 -10.07
C ASP A 355 -10.23 -5.53 -10.90
N PHE A 356 -10.47 -4.39 -10.24
CA PHE A 356 -10.41 -3.09 -10.90
C PHE A 356 -8.97 -2.64 -11.12
N TYR A 357 -8.13 -2.75 -10.09
CA TYR A 357 -6.75 -2.27 -10.17
C TYR A 357 -5.96 -2.96 -11.29
N TYR A 358 -6.12 -4.29 -11.44
CA TYR A 358 -5.44 -5.10 -12.45
C TYR A 358 -6.38 -5.48 -13.59
N GLY A 359 -6.19 -4.88 -14.77
CA GLY A 359 -6.96 -5.19 -15.97
C GLY A 359 -8.38 -4.61 -16.02
N GLY A 360 -8.99 -4.25 -14.88
CA GLY A 360 -10.31 -3.62 -14.84
C GLY A 360 -10.34 -2.14 -15.24
N TRP A 361 -9.18 -1.49 -15.32
CA TRP A 361 -8.97 -0.17 -15.94
C TRP A 361 -7.96 -0.30 -17.09
N ASP A 362 -8.32 0.18 -18.28
CA ASP A 362 -7.41 0.32 -19.42
C ASP A 362 -7.51 1.70 -20.06
N GLY A 363 -6.59 2.57 -19.65
CA GLY A 363 -6.46 3.93 -20.13
C GLY A 363 -5.54 4.10 -21.35
N ARG A 364 -4.85 3.05 -21.84
CA ARG A 364 -3.76 3.18 -22.83
C ARG A 364 -4.17 3.93 -24.11
N ALA A 365 -5.41 3.69 -24.56
CA ALA A 365 -5.97 4.36 -25.74
C ALA A 365 -6.71 5.68 -25.41
N ARG A 366 -6.94 5.98 -24.12
CA ARG A 366 -7.87 7.03 -23.67
C ARG A 366 -7.16 8.24 -23.06
N VAL A 367 -6.04 8.03 -22.35
CA VAL A 367 -5.38 9.11 -21.59
C VAL A 367 -4.88 10.26 -22.47
N ARG A 368 -4.51 9.98 -23.73
CA ARG A 368 -4.11 11.01 -24.70
C ARG A 368 -5.22 12.00 -25.05
N GLY A 369 -6.48 11.60 -24.90
CA GLY A 369 -7.65 12.43 -25.18
C GLY A 369 -8.09 13.32 -24.02
N ILE A 370 -7.41 13.28 -22.87
CA ILE A 370 -7.73 14.10 -21.71
C ILE A 370 -7.44 15.58 -22.02
N ASP A 371 -8.46 16.43 -21.89
CA ASP A 371 -8.32 17.88 -21.97
C ASP A 371 -8.05 18.48 -20.59
N THR A 372 -6.78 18.73 -20.30
CA THR A 372 -6.33 19.30 -19.02
C THR A 372 -6.73 20.77 -18.82
N LYS A 373 -7.16 21.47 -19.87
CA LYS A 373 -7.75 22.83 -19.73
C LYS A 373 -9.13 22.77 -19.10
N LYS A 374 -9.85 21.68 -19.31
CA LYS A 374 -11.18 21.45 -18.72
C LYS A 374 -11.09 20.84 -17.34
N CYS A 375 -10.21 19.85 -17.18
CA CYS A 375 -10.01 19.12 -15.93
C CYS A 375 -8.51 18.83 -15.74
N PRO A 376 -7.78 19.70 -15.01
CA PRO A 376 -6.34 19.57 -14.80
C PRO A 376 -5.95 18.23 -14.14
N VAL A 377 -4.75 17.75 -14.46
CA VAL A 377 -4.19 16.48 -13.96
C VAL A 377 -2.81 16.74 -13.36
N TYR A 378 -2.63 16.39 -12.09
CA TYR A 378 -1.31 16.38 -11.43
C TYR A 378 -1.06 15.01 -10.80
N MET A 379 -0.12 14.25 -11.33
CA MET A 379 0.21 12.91 -10.86
C MET A 379 1.34 12.93 -9.82
N LEU A 380 1.21 12.11 -8.79
CA LEU A 380 2.20 11.95 -7.72
C LEU A 380 2.54 10.46 -7.54
N THR A 381 3.82 10.09 -7.49
CA THR A 381 4.22 8.71 -7.21
C THR A 381 5.32 8.66 -6.17
N GLY A 382 5.18 7.78 -5.18
CA GLY A 382 6.23 7.57 -4.17
C GLY A 382 7.48 6.94 -4.78
N GLU A 383 8.65 7.40 -4.35
CA GLU A 383 9.94 6.83 -4.75
C GLU A 383 10.04 5.31 -4.50
N TYR A 384 9.45 4.83 -3.41
CA TYR A 384 9.49 3.42 -2.99
C TYR A 384 8.33 2.57 -3.53
N ASP A 385 7.45 3.13 -4.36
CA ASP A 385 6.34 2.39 -4.93
C ASP A 385 6.79 1.43 -6.03
N TRP A 386 6.69 0.13 -5.77
CA TRP A 386 6.97 -0.91 -6.74
C TRP A 386 5.72 -1.47 -7.43
N SER A 387 4.51 -1.07 -7.01
CA SER A 387 3.26 -1.49 -7.63
C SER A 387 2.93 -0.62 -8.84
N SER A 388 2.96 0.70 -8.67
CA SER A 388 2.83 1.65 -9.79
C SER A 388 4.07 2.54 -9.82
N THR A 389 5.15 2.00 -10.39
CA THR A 389 6.47 2.62 -10.29
C THR A 389 6.52 4.08 -10.78
N PRO A 390 7.47 4.88 -10.28
CA PRO A 390 7.71 6.23 -10.79
C PRO A 390 7.79 6.30 -12.32
N GLU A 391 8.40 5.29 -12.97
CA GLU A 391 8.53 5.21 -14.42
C GLU A 391 7.18 5.02 -15.11
N LEU A 392 6.30 4.15 -14.58
CA LEU A 392 4.96 3.93 -15.12
C LEU A 392 4.08 5.17 -14.98
N GLY A 393 4.15 5.84 -13.83
CA GLY A 393 3.45 7.10 -13.59
C GLY A 393 3.94 8.22 -14.51
N ALA A 394 5.26 8.38 -14.65
CA ALA A 394 5.87 9.36 -15.55
C ALA A 394 5.49 9.10 -17.01
N ALA A 395 5.55 7.84 -17.46
CA ALA A 395 5.19 7.45 -18.82
C ALA A 395 3.71 7.72 -19.14
N THR A 396 2.82 7.55 -18.15
CA THR A 396 1.40 7.89 -18.28
C THR A 396 1.21 9.40 -18.37
N ALA A 397 1.80 10.17 -17.45
CA ALA A 397 1.68 11.62 -17.44
C ALA A 397 2.21 12.25 -18.74
N ALA A 398 3.30 11.73 -19.30
CA ALA A 398 3.87 12.20 -20.56
C ALA A 398 2.92 12.04 -21.77
N LYS A 399 1.93 11.13 -21.70
CA LYS A 399 0.92 10.95 -22.74
C LYS A 399 -0.26 11.89 -22.60
N ILE A 400 -0.42 12.57 -21.47
CA ILE A 400 -1.53 13.48 -21.19
C ILE A 400 -1.06 14.93 -21.43
N PRO A 401 -1.51 15.60 -22.50
CA PRO A 401 -1.07 16.97 -22.78
C PRO A 401 -1.39 17.92 -21.62
N GLY A 402 -0.37 18.58 -21.08
CA GLY A 402 -0.49 19.54 -19.99
C GLY A 402 -0.58 18.94 -18.57
N ALA A 403 -0.52 17.62 -18.42
CA ALA A 403 -0.39 17.01 -17.10
C ALA A 403 0.96 17.33 -16.44
N LYS A 404 0.98 17.32 -15.11
CA LYS A 404 2.20 17.39 -14.30
C LYS A 404 2.46 16.05 -13.60
N PHE A 405 3.72 15.77 -13.32
CA PHE A 405 4.16 14.58 -12.60
C PHE A 405 5.30 14.93 -11.66
N THR A 406 5.23 14.41 -10.43
CA THR A 406 6.29 14.55 -9.43
C THR A 406 6.50 13.24 -8.69
N VAL A 407 7.76 12.82 -8.58
CA VAL A 407 8.17 11.74 -7.68
C VAL A 407 8.30 12.29 -6.27
N MET A 408 7.67 11.64 -5.31
CA MET A 408 7.69 12.01 -3.90
C MET A 408 8.80 11.24 -3.20
N SER A 409 9.94 11.89 -2.98
CA SER A 409 11.10 11.27 -2.36
C SER A 409 10.80 10.81 -0.93
N GLY A 410 11.25 9.60 -0.59
CA GLY A 410 11.08 8.97 0.72
C GLY A 410 9.66 8.48 1.04
N LEU A 411 8.73 8.48 0.08
CA LEU A 411 7.38 7.89 0.21
C LEU A 411 7.28 6.59 -0.59
N GLY A 412 6.49 5.65 -0.09
CA GLY A 412 6.15 4.40 -0.75
C GLY A 412 4.74 4.44 -1.36
N HIS A 413 4.06 3.30 -1.30
CA HIS A 413 2.77 3.13 -1.97
C HIS A 413 1.59 3.82 -1.26
N PHE A 414 1.71 4.15 0.03
CA PHE A 414 0.60 4.65 0.85
C PHE A 414 0.88 6.04 1.43
N PRO A 415 1.19 7.06 0.59
CA PRO A 415 1.80 8.31 1.05
C PRO A 415 0.96 9.05 2.11
N ALA A 416 -0.37 9.07 1.95
CA ALA A 416 -1.29 9.74 2.86
C ALA A 416 -1.31 9.13 4.27
N ALA A 417 -1.13 7.81 4.35
CA ALA A 417 -1.24 7.07 5.59
C ALA A 417 0.14 6.77 6.21
N GLU A 418 1.15 6.44 5.39
CA GLU A 418 2.48 6.08 5.87
C GLU A 418 3.23 7.32 6.40
N ASN A 419 3.12 8.48 5.72
CA ASN A 419 3.77 9.72 6.16
C ASN A 419 2.99 10.96 5.67
N PRO A 420 1.84 11.28 6.32
CA PRO A 420 0.98 12.40 5.95
C PRO A 420 1.72 13.74 5.94
N ARG A 421 2.63 13.96 6.91
CA ARG A 421 3.39 15.22 7.03
C ARG A 421 4.18 15.52 5.75
N ARG A 422 4.90 14.52 5.24
CA ARG A 422 5.68 14.62 4.00
C ARG A 422 4.77 14.66 2.77
N PHE A 423 3.75 13.81 2.72
CA PHE A 423 2.78 13.78 1.61
C PHE A 423 2.07 15.12 1.41
N VAL A 424 1.58 15.75 2.47
CA VAL A 424 0.91 17.05 2.41
C VAL A 424 1.80 18.12 1.77
N GLY A 425 3.12 18.05 1.97
CA GLY A 425 4.06 18.97 1.30
C GLY A 425 3.96 18.91 -0.23
N TYR A 426 3.84 17.71 -0.81
CA TYR A 426 3.65 17.52 -2.25
C TYR A 426 2.20 17.80 -2.69
N LEU A 427 1.23 17.37 -1.89
CA LEU A 427 -0.19 17.51 -2.20
C LEU A 427 -0.61 18.98 -2.32
N LEU A 428 -0.12 19.86 -1.46
CA LEU A 428 -0.43 21.30 -1.52
C LEU A 428 -0.02 21.91 -2.87
N GLY A 429 1.15 21.56 -3.39
CA GLY A 429 1.61 22.02 -4.71
C GLY A 429 0.78 21.48 -5.86
N ALA A 430 0.33 20.21 -5.77
CA ALA A 430 -0.58 19.63 -6.74
C ALA A 430 -1.96 20.30 -6.72
N ILE A 431 -2.49 20.60 -5.54
CA ILE A 431 -3.75 21.35 -5.36
C ILE A 431 -3.64 22.74 -5.97
N ASP A 432 -2.55 23.47 -5.70
CA ASP A 432 -2.34 24.81 -6.25
C ASP A 432 -2.32 24.81 -7.77
N HIS A 433 -1.58 23.87 -8.37
CA HIS A 433 -1.58 23.71 -9.83
C HIS A 433 -2.97 23.45 -10.40
N VAL A 434 -3.75 22.56 -9.77
CA VAL A 434 -5.11 22.23 -10.22
C VAL A 434 -6.03 23.46 -10.08
N ILE A 435 -5.94 24.22 -8.99
CA ILE A 435 -6.76 25.42 -8.78
C ILE A 435 -6.40 26.52 -9.77
N GLU A 436 -5.11 26.76 -10.01
CA GLU A 436 -4.62 27.78 -10.94
C GLU A 436 -4.98 27.45 -12.38
N SER A 437 -4.91 26.18 -12.77
CA SER A 437 -5.23 25.72 -14.13
C SER A 437 -6.72 25.72 -14.46
N ARG A 438 -7.61 25.93 -13.47
CA ARG A 438 -9.06 26.11 -13.67
C ARG A 438 -9.44 27.54 -14.07
N ARG A 439 -8.55 28.52 -13.84
CA ARG A 439 -8.76 29.94 -14.15
C ARG A 439 -8.42 30.22 -15.60
#